data_AF-A0A5E4MJA4-F1
#
_entry.id   AF-A0A5E4MJA4-F1
#
_cell.length_a   1.000
_cell.length_b   1.000
_cell.length_c   1.000
_cell.angle_alpha   90.00
_cell.angle_beta   90.00
_cell.angle_gamma   90.00
#
_symmetry.space_group_name_H-M   'P 1'
#
loop_
_entity.id
_entity.type
_entity.pdbx_description
1 polymer ?
#
loop_
_entity_poly.entity_id
_entity_poly.type
_entity_poly.pdbx_seq_one_letter_code
_entity_poly.pdbx_strand_id
1 'polypeptide(L)'
;MIIRMIAEVLNANKETVRKILHNELNMKKVCAKLVPKYLTPDQKLVRQQICSDILERLEEEPELIENIITCDFYLFPKIKSALKGTRFELMEEVKRKSAELLNDLTKTNFQHCFEQWKKRMKWCVERGGEYIEGEHLLWNNF
;
A
#
# COMPACT_ATOMS: atom_id res chain seq x y z
N MET A 1 14.54 -0.95 -9.80
CA MET A 1 15.20 -1.42 -8.56
C MET A 1 14.97 -2.92 -8.35
N ILE A 2 13.74 -3.38 -8.15
CA ILE A 2 13.44 -4.81 -7.86
C ILE A 2 13.93 -5.81 -8.92
N ILE A 3 13.61 -5.62 -10.21
CA ILE A 3 14.04 -6.56 -11.27
C ILE A 3 15.57 -6.69 -11.34
N ARG A 4 16.27 -5.58 -11.14
CA ARG A 4 17.74 -5.56 -11.15
C ARG A 4 18.31 -6.32 -9.95
N MET A 5 17.75 -6.13 -8.76
CA MET A 5 18.18 -6.88 -7.57
C MET A 5 17.91 -8.38 -7.71
N ILE A 6 16.73 -8.78 -8.20
CA ILE A 6 16.41 -10.19 -8.43
C ILE A 6 17.34 -10.81 -9.47
N ALA A 7 17.62 -10.08 -10.56
CA ALA A 7 18.57 -10.51 -11.57
C ALA A 7 19.99 -10.71 -11.01
N GLU A 8 20.44 -9.81 -10.13
CA GLU A 8 21.74 -9.91 -9.45
C GLU A 8 21.77 -11.10 -8.48
N VAL A 9 20.73 -11.31 -7.66
CA VAL A 9 20.65 -12.41 -6.68
C VAL A 9 20.55 -13.77 -7.36
N LEU A 10 19.72 -13.89 -8.40
CA LEU A 10 19.49 -15.14 -9.11
C LEU A 10 20.50 -15.38 -10.23
N ASN A 11 21.47 -14.47 -10.41
CA ASN A 11 22.39 -14.45 -11.55
C ASN A 11 21.69 -14.67 -12.90
N ALA A 12 20.53 -14.03 -13.07
CA ALA A 12 19.63 -14.22 -14.19
C ALA A 12 19.57 -12.95 -15.04
N ASN A 13 19.29 -13.11 -16.34
CA ASN A 13 19.08 -11.96 -17.21
C ASN A 13 17.84 -11.16 -16.73
N LYS A 14 17.96 -9.83 -16.66
CA LYS A 14 16.88 -8.91 -16.26
C LYS A 14 15.60 -9.08 -17.09
N GLU A 15 15.74 -9.40 -18.38
CA GLU A 15 14.62 -9.64 -19.28
C GLU A 15 13.94 -10.98 -18.97
N THR A 16 14.70 -12.01 -18.61
CA THR A 16 14.17 -13.29 -18.11
C THR A 16 13.39 -13.08 -16.82
N VAL A 17 13.95 -12.35 -15.86
CA VAL A 17 13.27 -11.98 -14.61
C VAL A 17 11.98 -11.20 -14.90
N ARG A 18 12.03 -10.21 -15.80
CA ARG A 18 10.84 -9.44 -16.20
C ARG A 18 9.76 -10.33 -16.79
N LYS A 19 10.12 -11.25 -17.70
CA LYS A 19 9.18 -12.19 -18.33
C LYS A 19 8.54 -13.12 -17.31
N ILE A 20 9.33 -13.72 -16.41
CA ILE A 20 8.79 -14.60 -15.37
C ILE A 20 7.83 -13.84 -14.46
N LEU A 21 8.24 -12.67 -13.94
CA LEU A 21 7.40 -11.89 -13.05
C LEU A 21 6.09 -11.45 -13.70
N HIS A 22 6.11 -11.06 -14.97
CA HIS A 22 4.95 -10.50 -15.65
C HIS A 22 4.07 -11.57 -16.33
N ASN A 23 4.68 -12.57 -16.98
CA ASN A 23 3.96 -13.52 -17.83
C ASN A 23 3.61 -14.81 -17.08
N GLU A 24 4.51 -15.29 -16.21
CA GLU A 24 4.31 -16.55 -15.47
C GLU A 24 3.62 -16.29 -14.12
N LEU A 25 4.16 -15.34 -13.35
CA LEU A 25 3.67 -15.01 -12.01
C LEU A 25 2.60 -13.92 -12.02
N ASN A 26 2.39 -13.27 -13.17
CA ASN A 26 1.40 -12.22 -13.38
C ASN A 26 1.45 -11.13 -12.27
N MET A 27 2.66 -10.74 -11.88
CA MET A 27 2.89 -9.70 -10.89
C MET A 27 2.79 -8.32 -11.52
N LYS A 28 2.11 -7.41 -10.83
CA LYS A 28 2.05 -5.99 -11.18
C LYS A 28 2.85 -5.17 -10.18
N LYS A 29 3.54 -4.13 -10.67
CA LYS A 29 4.19 -3.16 -9.78
C LYS A 29 3.14 -2.19 -9.23
N VAL A 30 2.92 -2.20 -7.92
CA VAL A 30 2.04 -1.25 -7.20
C VAL A 30 2.87 -0.50 -6.18
N CYS A 31 2.94 0.84 -6.30
CA CYS A 31 3.66 1.72 -5.35
C CYS A 31 5.06 1.22 -4.95
N ALA A 32 5.81 0.70 -5.93
CA ALA A 32 7.15 0.12 -5.80
C ALA A 32 7.26 -1.31 -5.25
N LYS A 33 6.17 -1.98 -4.86
CA LYS A 33 6.13 -3.43 -4.55
C LYS A 33 5.63 -4.22 -5.76
N LEU A 34 6.09 -5.47 -5.91
CA LEU A 34 5.47 -6.42 -6.84
C LEU A 34 4.36 -7.16 -6.11
N VAL A 35 3.15 -7.11 -6.64
CA VAL A 35 1.97 -7.74 -6.04
C VAL A 35 1.37 -8.69 -7.07
N PRO A 36 0.98 -9.92 -6.70
CA PRO A 36 0.26 -10.82 -7.59
C PRO A 36 -1.02 -10.14 -8.11
N LYS A 37 -1.27 -10.20 -9.43
CA LYS A 37 -2.51 -9.69 -10.03
C LYS A 37 -3.71 -10.57 -9.66
N TYR A 38 -3.48 -11.87 -9.50
CA TYR A 38 -4.47 -12.82 -9.01
C TYR A 38 -3.93 -13.49 -7.75
N LEU A 39 -4.77 -13.57 -6.73
CA LEU A 39 -4.50 -14.36 -5.55
C LEU A 39 -4.94 -15.80 -5.79
N THR A 40 -4.16 -16.76 -5.31
CA THR A 40 -4.61 -18.15 -5.19
C THR A 40 -5.77 -18.24 -4.18
N PRO A 41 -6.64 -19.27 -4.27
CA PRO A 41 -7.73 -19.46 -3.30
C PRO A 41 -7.24 -19.42 -1.84
N ASP A 42 -6.13 -20.08 -1.54
CA ASP A 42 -5.55 -20.11 -0.20
C ASP A 42 -5.08 -18.72 0.26
N GLN A 43 -4.45 -17.95 -0.63
CA GLN A 43 -4.04 -16.58 -0.32
C GLN A 43 -5.25 -15.67 -0.03
N LYS A 44 -6.36 -15.86 -0.75
CA LYS A 44 -7.61 -15.11 -0.51
C LYS A 44 -8.19 -15.48 0.86
N LEU A 45 -8.26 -16.77 1.17
CA LEU A 45 -8.75 -17.26 2.45
C LEU A 45 -7.91 -16.73 3.62
N VAL A 46 -6.59 -16.84 3.53
CA VAL A 46 -5.66 -16.30 4.54
C VAL A 46 -5.86 -14.80 4.69
N ARG A 47 -6.01 -14.06 3.58
CA ARG A 47 -6.23 -12.61 3.62
C ARG A 47 -7.56 -12.24 4.26
N GLN A 48 -8.63 -12.98 3.94
CA GLN A 48 -9.95 -12.81 4.54
C GLN A 48 -9.89 -13.05 6.06
N GLN A 49 -9.25 -14.14 6.49
CA GLN A 49 -9.11 -14.48 7.90
C GLN A 49 -8.35 -13.39 8.66
N ILE A 50 -7.18 -12.98 8.16
CA ILE A 50 -6.40 -11.91 8.77
C ILE A 50 -7.22 -10.61 8.90
N CYS A 51 -7.98 -10.24 7.87
CA CYS A 51 -8.84 -9.05 7.94
C CYS A 51 -9.97 -9.21 8.97
N SER A 52 -10.55 -10.39 9.10
CA SER A 52 -11.57 -10.69 10.12
C SER A 52 -10.99 -10.59 11.52
N ASP A 53 -9.86 -11.26 11.77
CA ASP A 53 -9.20 -11.29 13.09
C ASP A 53 -8.79 -9.88 13.53
N ILE A 54 -8.28 -9.06 12.62
CA ILE A 54 -7.92 -7.68 12.93
C ILE A 54 -9.16 -6.84 13.25
N LEU A 55 -10.27 -7.04 12.53
CA LEU A 55 -11.50 -6.29 12.79
C LEU A 55 -12.08 -6.66 14.16
N GLU A 56 -12.12 -7.94 14.51
CA GLU A 56 -12.56 -8.43 15.83
C GLU A 56 -11.69 -7.85 16.95
N ARG A 57 -10.36 -7.92 16.80
CA ARG A 57 -9.44 -7.31 17.78
C ARG A 57 -9.62 -5.81 17.94
N LEU A 58 -9.98 -5.08 16.88
CA LEU A 58 -10.26 -3.65 16.95
C LEU A 58 -11.60 -3.33 17.63
N GLU A 59 -12.53 -4.30 17.71
CA GLU A 59 -13.77 -4.19 18.48
C GLU A 59 -13.52 -4.44 19.96
N GLU A 60 -12.64 -5.41 20.29
CA GLU A 60 -12.23 -5.72 21.66
C GLU A 60 -11.29 -4.65 22.26
N GLU A 61 -10.35 -4.15 21.45
CA GLU A 61 -9.31 -3.19 21.86
C GLU A 61 -9.27 -1.97 20.91
N PRO A 62 -10.20 -1.00 21.04
CA PRO A 62 -10.27 0.16 20.15
C PRO A 62 -8.99 1.01 20.12
N GLU A 63 -8.26 1.10 21.23
CA GLU A 63 -6.99 1.81 21.37
C GLU A 63 -5.85 1.23 20.52
N LEU A 64 -5.95 -0.03 20.08
CA LEU A 64 -4.96 -0.64 19.19
C LEU A 64 -4.78 0.19 17.92
N ILE A 65 -5.82 0.91 17.50
CA ILE A 65 -5.81 1.79 16.34
C ILE A 65 -4.76 2.91 16.45
N GLU A 66 -4.49 3.41 17.66
CA GLU A 66 -3.51 4.48 17.87
C GLU A 66 -2.06 3.98 17.67
N ASN A 67 -1.85 2.66 17.73
CA ASN A 67 -0.55 2.01 17.56
C ASN A 67 -0.29 1.51 16.13
N ILE A 68 -1.26 1.64 15.22
CA ILE A 68 -1.13 1.18 13.84
C ILE A 68 -0.62 2.34 12.97
N ILE A 69 0.34 2.11 12.08
CA ILE A 69 0.80 3.13 11.13
C ILE A 69 0.58 2.61 9.71
N THR A 70 -0.34 3.23 8.97
CA THR A 70 -0.66 2.82 7.59
C THR A 70 -0.06 3.79 6.56
N CYS A 71 1.28 3.72 6.39
CA CYS A 71 2.01 4.61 5.48
C CYS A 71 1.60 4.48 4.00
N ASP A 72 1.33 3.25 3.55
CA ASP A 72 1.13 2.94 2.13
C ASP A 72 -0.16 3.54 1.53
N PHE A 73 -1.20 3.72 2.35
CA PHE A 73 -2.53 4.11 1.87
C PHE A 73 -2.86 5.59 2.05
N TYR A 74 -2.12 6.30 2.89
CA TYR A 74 -2.41 7.70 3.22
C TYR A 74 -1.17 8.58 3.12
N LEU A 75 -0.15 8.25 3.91
CA LEU A 75 1.04 9.07 4.06
C LEU A 75 1.77 9.25 2.74
N PHE A 76 2.08 8.15 2.07
CA PHE A 76 2.82 8.20 0.80
C PHE A 76 2.01 8.85 -0.33
N PRO A 77 0.72 8.55 -0.53
CA PRO A 77 -0.09 9.32 -1.47
C PRO A 77 -0.16 10.81 -1.17
N LYS A 78 -0.33 11.23 0.10
CA LYS A 78 -0.40 12.65 0.49
C LYS A 78 0.91 13.38 0.20
N ILE A 79 2.05 12.78 0.59
CA ILE A 79 3.38 13.30 0.26
C ILE A 79 3.56 13.35 -1.26
N LYS A 80 3.26 12.26 -1.99
CA LYS A 80 3.39 12.22 -3.44
C LYS A 80 2.55 13.29 -4.12
N SER A 81 1.32 13.52 -3.66
CA SER A 81 0.43 14.54 -4.20
C SER A 81 1.01 15.94 -3.99
N ALA A 82 1.47 16.25 -2.78
CA ALA A 82 2.06 17.55 -2.44
C ALA A 82 3.40 17.83 -3.14
N LEU A 83 4.15 16.78 -3.49
CA LEU A 83 5.39 16.88 -4.26
C LEU A 83 5.17 16.86 -5.78
N LYS A 84 4.00 16.40 -6.25
CA LYS A 84 3.70 16.25 -7.67
C LYS A 84 3.76 17.60 -8.38
N GLY A 85 4.39 17.63 -9.56
CA GLY A 85 4.50 18.84 -10.38
C GLY A 85 5.51 19.88 -9.88
N THR A 86 6.14 19.67 -8.71
CA THR A 86 7.25 20.51 -8.26
C THR A 86 8.57 19.92 -8.76
N ARG A 87 9.42 20.75 -9.37
CA ARG A 87 10.80 20.39 -9.70
C ARG A 87 11.70 20.83 -8.54
N PHE A 88 12.54 19.92 -8.07
CA PHE A 88 13.53 20.17 -7.01
C PHE A 88 14.91 20.01 -7.62
N GLU A 89 15.81 20.95 -7.35
CA GLU A 89 17.19 20.89 -7.84
C GLU A 89 18.09 20.17 -6.83
N LEU A 90 17.69 20.14 -5.56
CA LEU A 90 18.46 19.53 -4.47
C LEU A 90 17.63 18.55 -3.65
N MET A 91 18.27 17.47 -3.20
CA MET A 91 17.63 16.47 -2.34
C MET A 91 17.18 17.07 -1.00
N GLU A 92 17.88 18.07 -0.49
CA GLU A 92 17.52 18.74 0.77
C GLU A 92 16.19 19.50 0.67
N GLU A 93 15.83 20.02 -0.51
CA GLU A 93 14.52 20.65 -0.72
C GLU A 93 13.39 19.62 -0.60
N VAL A 94 13.61 18.41 -1.15
CA VAL A 94 12.66 17.29 -1.05
C VAL A 94 12.50 16.86 0.40
N LYS A 95 13.60 16.71 1.14
CA LYS A 95 13.58 16.34 2.57
C LYS A 95 12.86 17.38 3.41
N ARG A 96 13.19 18.67 3.24
CA ARG A 96 12.57 19.78 3.95
C ARG A 96 11.07 19.82 3.73
N LYS A 97 10.63 19.82 2.47
CA LYS A 97 9.19 19.87 2.14
C LYS A 97 8.45 18.61 2.63
N SER A 98 9.10 17.44 2.58
CA SER A 98 8.52 16.21 3.15
C SER A 98 8.38 16.32 4.67
N ALA A 99 9.38 16.87 5.37
CA ALA A 99 9.34 17.06 6.81
C ALA A 99 8.26 18.07 7.24
N GLU A 100 8.13 19.19 6.52
CA GLU A 100 7.04 20.15 6.73
C GLU A 100 5.67 19.48 6.61
N LEU A 101 5.44 18.70 5.55
CA LEU A 101 4.19 17.95 5.38
C LEU A 101 3.92 16.92 6.47
N LEU A 102 4.97 16.29 7.01
CA LEU A 102 4.85 15.33 8.11
C LEU A 102 4.51 16.04 9.43
N ASN A 103 5.11 17.20 9.68
CA ASN A 103 4.87 17.99 10.89
C ASN A 103 3.47 18.62 10.89
N ASP A 104 2.90 18.90 9.71
CA ASP A 104 1.53 19.41 9.57
C ASP A 104 0.45 18.33 9.72
N LEU A 105 0.82 17.06 9.93
CA LEU A 105 -0.16 15.99 10.15
C LEU A 105 -0.82 16.11 11.52
N THR A 106 -2.14 16.12 11.52
CA THR A 106 -2.96 16.22 12.73
C THR A 106 -3.56 14.88 13.12
N LYS A 107 -4.06 14.76 14.36
CA LYS A 107 -4.78 13.55 14.82
C LYS A 107 -5.94 13.18 13.89
N THR A 108 -6.65 14.16 13.34
CA THR A 108 -7.78 13.92 12.43
C THR A 108 -7.35 13.31 11.10
N ASN A 109 -6.14 13.62 10.62
CA ASN A 109 -5.58 12.99 9.41
C ASN A 109 -5.36 11.50 9.62
N PHE A 110 -4.81 11.11 10.78
CA PHE A 110 -4.61 9.71 11.12
C PHE A 110 -5.94 8.99 11.36
N GLN A 111 -6.89 9.60 12.08
CA GLN A 111 -8.24 9.05 12.25
C GLN A 111 -8.91 8.74 10.91
N HIS A 112 -8.90 9.69 9.97
CA HIS A 112 -9.45 9.46 8.64
C HIS A 112 -8.74 8.30 7.92
N CYS A 113 -7.41 8.23 8.00
CA CYS A 113 -6.63 7.13 7.44
C CYS A 113 -7.07 5.78 8.00
N PHE A 114 -7.27 5.69 9.31
CA PHE A 114 -7.70 4.45 9.96
C PHE A 114 -9.11 4.04 9.56
N GLU A 115 -10.03 4.99 9.41
CA GLU A 115 -11.38 4.69 8.93
C GLU A 115 -11.36 4.13 7.50
N GLN A 116 -10.51 4.67 6.62
CA GLN A 116 -10.32 4.09 5.28
C GLN A 116 -9.71 2.69 5.34
N TRP A 117 -8.78 2.44 6.25
CA TRP A 117 -8.18 1.13 6.43
C TRP A 117 -9.18 0.10 6.97
N LYS A 118 -10.00 0.46 7.97
CA LYS A 118 -11.12 -0.37 8.46
C LYS A 118 -12.09 -0.72 7.34
N LYS A 119 -12.51 0.25 6.53
CA LYS A 119 -13.39 0.00 5.36
C LYS A 119 -12.78 -0.99 4.37
N ARG A 120 -11.48 -0.89 4.09
CA ARG A 120 -10.77 -1.83 3.19
C ARG A 120 -10.73 -3.24 3.75
N MET A 121 -10.56 -3.41 5.06
CA MET A 121 -10.61 -4.73 5.69
C MET A 121 -12.03 -5.32 5.62
N LYS A 122 -13.07 -4.52 5.88
CA LYS A 122 -14.47 -4.95 5.73
C LYS A 122 -14.77 -5.43 4.32
N TRP A 123 -14.40 -4.66 3.30
CA TRP A 123 -14.54 -5.08 1.91
C TRP A 123 -13.74 -6.33 1.57
N CYS A 124 -12.56 -6.52 2.18
CA CYS A 124 -11.78 -7.72 2.00
C CYS A 124 -12.53 -8.95 2.54
N VAL A 125 -13.20 -8.82 3.69
CA VAL A 125 -14.00 -9.89 4.28
C VAL A 125 -15.24 -10.18 3.42
N GLU A 126 -16.00 -9.14 3.07
CA GLU A 126 -17.24 -9.23 2.27
C GLU A 126 -17.00 -9.83 0.87
N ARG A 127 -15.80 -9.63 0.31
CA ARG A 127 -15.43 -10.11 -1.03
C ARG A 127 -14.58 -11.38 -1.00
N GLY A 128 -14.55 -12.11 0.12
CA GLY A 128 -13.84 -13.39 0.20
C GLY A 128 -12.33 -13.29 -0.05
N GLY A 129 -11.70 -12.20 0.39
CA GLY A 129 -10.26 -12.00 0.25
C GLY A 129 -9.79 -11.40 -1.08
N GLU A 130 -10.71 -11.02 -1.98
CA GLU A 130 -10.32 -10.45 -3.27
C GLU A 130 -9.60 -9.10 -3.16
N TYR A 131 -8.67 -8.86 -4.10
CA TYR A 131 -8.12 -7.51 -4.28
C TYR A 131 -9.20 -6.58 -4.83
N ILE A 132 -9.20 -5.36 -4.32
CA ILE A 132 -10.05 -4.29 -4.83
C ILE A 132 -9.25 -3.57 -5.92
N GLU A 133 -9.73 -3.60 -7.15
CA GLU A 133 -9.13 -2.88 -8.29
C GLU A 133 -10.08 -1.77 -8.80
N GLY A 134 -9.53 -0.79 -9.54
CA GLY A 134 -10.32 0.21 -10.29
C GLY A 134 -10.78 1.45 -9.51
N GLU A 135 -11.86 2.08 -9.98
CA GLU A 135 -12.42 3.35 -9.45
C GLU A 135 -12.83 3.28 -7.97
N HIS A 136 -13.01 2.07 -7.41
CA HIS A 136 -13.19 1.87 -5.97
C HIS A 136 -11.94 2.20 -5.12
N LEU A 137 -10.78 2.34 -5.76
CA LEU A 137 -9.55 2.84 -5.14
C LEU A 137 -9.27 4.32 -5.46
N LEU A 138 -9.98 4.95 -6.40
CA LEU A 138 -9.85 6.38 -6.75
C LEU A 138 -10.65 7.19 -5.71
N TRP A 139 -10.01 7.66 -4.65
CA TRP A 139 -9.55 9.05 -4.53
C TRP A 139 -10.59 10.08 -5.00
N ASN A 140 -11.75 10.12 -4.33
CA ASN A 140 -12.40 11.39 -4.08
C ASN A 140 -12.15 11.76 -2.60
N ASN A 141 -11.28 12.76 -2.42
CA ASN A 141 -10.98 13.50 -1.20
C ASN A 141 -9.94 12.93 -0.24
N PHE A 142 -8.68 13.05 -0.65
CA PHE A 142 -7.57 13.33 0.27
C PHE A 142 -6.98 14.69 -0.05
#